data_AF-W4PAV5-F1
#
_entry.id   AF-W4PAV5-F1
#
_cell.length_a   1.000
_cell.length_b   1.000
_cell.length_c   1.000
_cell.angle_alpha   90.00
_cell.angle_beta   90.00
_cell.angle_gamma   90.00
#
_symmetry.space_group_name_H-M   'P 1'
#
loop_
_entity.id
_entity.type
_entity.pdbx_description
1 polymer ?
#
loop_
_entity_poly.entity_id
_entity_poly.type
_entity_poly.pdbx_seq_one_letter_code
_entity_poly.pdbx_strand_id
1 'polypeptide(L)'
;MPIPESASAVHGIYDADVADCPTFKAVAKNIARDIEGCDLAGFNSNRFDIPVLAEEFLRAGVDIDMSKRKFIDVQVIFHKMEQRTLSAAYKFYCNKSLEDAHTAEADTRATYEVLKAQLDRYPELQNDMAFLAEYSNFTRNVDFAGRMVYDDNGVEVFNFGKYKGMPVAEVLKKDPGYYGGYWGATLRSTRRRCLRRYVCVK
;
A
#
# COMPACT_ATOMS: atom_id res chain seq x y z
N MET A 1 6.95 -16.49 -13.94
CA MET A 1 5.54 -16.43 -13.53
C MET A 1 4.84 -15.66 -14.62
N PRO A 2 3.86 -16.24 -15.33
CA PRO A 2 3.16 -15.53 -16.39
C PRO A 2 2.30 -14.40 -15.82
N ILE A 3 2.12 -13.32 -16.58
CA ILE A 3 1.20 -12.24 -16.23
C ILE A 3 -0.24 -12.75 -16.42
N PRO A 4 -1.15 -12.59 -15.44
CA PRO A 4 -2.53 -13.00 -15.60
C PRO A 4 -3.22 -12.25 -16.76
N GLU A 5 -3.95 -12.95 -17.63
CA GLU A 5 -4.65 -12.33 -18.77
C GLU A 5 -5.57 -11.18 -18.36
N SER A 6 -6.25 -11.29 -17.23
CA SER A 6 -7.13 -10.23 -16.73
C SER A 6 -6.38 -8.97 -16.32
N ALA A 7 -5.11 -9.08 -15.91
CA ALA A 7 -4.25 -7.93 -15.64
C ALA A 7 -3.74 -7.32 -16.95
N SER A 8 -3.25 -8.16 -17.88
CA SER A 8 -2.83 -7.73 -19.21
C SER A 8 -3.95 -7.03 -19.99
N ALA A 9 -5.19 -7.47 -19.84
CA ALA A 9 -6.35 -6.81 -20.45
C ALA A 9 -6.63 -5.40 -19.89
N VAL A 10 -6.15 -5.09 -18.69
CA VAL A 10 -6.30 -3.76 -18.05
C VAL A 10 -5.12 -2.86 -18.39
N HIS A 11 -3.89 -3.32 -18.14
CA HIS A 11 -2.69 -2.47 -18.29
C HIS A 11 -1.97 -2.64 -19.63
N GLY A 12 -2.40 -3.56 -20.48
CA GLY A 12 -1.86 -3.76 -21.83
C GLY A 12 -0.44 -4.34 -21.92
N ILE A 13 0.10 -4.88 -20.81
CA ILE A 13 1.46 -5.47 -20.77
C ILE A 13 1.31 -6.98 -20.73
N TYR A 14 1.99 -7.66 -21.64
CA TYR A 14 1.99 -9.11 -21.79
C TYR A 14 3.38 -9.67 -21.51
N ASP A 15 3.48 -10.99 -21.29
CA ASP A 15 4.76 -11.65 -21.02
C ASP A 15 5.81 -11.37 -22.12
N ALA A 16 5.37 -11.21 -23.38
CA ALA A 16 6.25 -10.90 -24.51
C ALA A 16 6.88 -9.50 -24.40
N ASP A 17 6.17 -8.52 -23.83
CA ASP A 17 6.65 -7.13 -23.73
C ASP A 17 7.79 -6.98 -22.71
N VAL A 18 7.91 -7.92 -21.78
CA VAL A 18 8.89 -7.89 -20.69
C VAL A 18 9.90 -9.04 -20.77
N ALA A 19 9.85 -9.86 -21.84
CA ALA A 19 10.67 -11.06 -21.97
C ALA A 19 12.18 -10.78 -21.89
N ASP A 20 12.61 -9.68 -22.52
CA ASP A 20 14.02 -9.25 -22.56
C ASP A 20 14.34 -8.15 -21.53
N CYS A 21 13.37 -7.78 -20.69
CA CYS A 21 13.57 -6.78 -19.65
C CYS A 21 14.31 -7.35 -18.43
N PRO A 22 15.07 -6.52 -17.70
CA PRO A 22 15.73 -6.98 -16.48
C PRO A 22 14.69 -7.36 -15.41
N THR A 23 14.98 -8.43 -14.68
CA THR A 23 14.18 -8.78 -13.49
C THR A 23 14.27 -7.69 -12.43
N PHE A 24 13.27 -7.59 -11.54
CA PHE A 24 13.31 -6.66 -10.41
C PHE A 24 14.61 -6.82 -9.60
N LYS A 25 15.06 -8.06 -9.33
CA LYS A 25 16.30 -8.33 -8.59
C LYS A 25 17.54 -7.70 -9.24
N ALA A 26 17.58 -7.62 -10.57
CA ALA A 26 18.70 -7.03 -11.30
C ALA A 26 18.75 -5.50 -11.14
N VAL A 27 17.59 -4.84 -11.00
CA VAL A 27 17.48 -3.37 -10.89
C VAL A 27 17.25 -2.88 -9.45
N ALA A 28 16.95 -3.77 -8.51
CA ALA A 28 16.54 -3.42 -7.15
C ALA A 28 17.51 -2.47 -6.44
N LYS A 29 18.83 -2.67 -6.56
CA LYS A 29 19.81 -1.78 -5.93
C LYS A 29 19.80 -0.36 -6.51
N ASN A 30 19.48 -0.22 -7.79
CA ASN A 30 19.38 1.09 -8.43
C ASN A 30 18.10 1.79 -7.98
N ILE A 31 16.96 1.09 -8.03
CA ILE A 31 15.68 1.63 -7.54
C ILE A 31 15.80 2.06 -6.07
N ALA A 32 16.41 1.24 -5.21
CA ALA A 32 16.62 1.57 -3.79
C ALA A 32 17.45 2.84 -3.59
N ARG A 33 18.46 3.07 -4.45
CA ARG A 33 19.29 4.28 -4.44
C ARG A 33 18.51 5.48 -4.96
N ASP A 34 17.75 5.32 -6.04
CA ASP A 34 16.99 6.41 -6.67
C ASP A 34 15.92 6.96 -5.71
N ILE A 35 15.34 6.08 -4.89
CA ILE A 35 14.37 6.50 -3.87
C ILE A 35 15.03 6.84 -2.54
N GLU A 36 16.35 6.71 -2.35
CA GLU A 36 16.99 6.98 -1.05
C GLU A 36 16.72 8.40 -0.55
N GLY A 37 16.27 8.55 0.70
CA GLY A 37 15.90 9.84 1.28
C GLY A 37 14.54 10.41 0.85
N CYS A 38 13.83 9.77 -0.08
CA CYS A 38 12.51 10.23 -0.52
C CYS A 38 11.36 9.75 0.39
N ASP A 39 10.37 10.60 0.62
CA ASP A 39 9.03 10.13 1.00
C ASP A 39 8.31 9.64 -0.27
N LEU A 40 7.36 8.71 -0.13
CA LEU A 40 6.66 8.11 -1.28
C LEU A 40 5.19 8.51 -1.27
N ALA A 41 4.69 8.91 -2.44
CA ALA A 41 3.29 9.27 -2.63
C ALA A 41 2.70 8.49 -3.80
N GLY A 42 1.42 8.12 -3.69
CA GLY A 42 0.70 7.41 -4.75
C GLY A 42 -0.80 7.40 -4.51
N PHE A 43 -1.57 6.86 -5.46
CA PHE A 43 -3.03 6.76 -5.35
C PHE A 43 -3.42 5.31 -4.97
N ASN A 44 -3.98 5.11 -3.77
CA ASN A 44 -4.21 3.77 -3.18
C ASN A 44 -2.89 2.97 -2.96
N SER A 45 -1.77 3.69 -2.85
CA SER A 45 -0.43 3.12 -2.81
C SER A 45 -0.10 2.45 -1.48
N ASN A 46 -0.67 2.95 -0.38
CA ASN A 46 -0.43 2.39 0.95
C ASN A 46 -0.98 0.96 1.07
N ARG A 47 -2.00 0.63 0.27
CA ARG A 47 -2.65 -0.69 0.27
C ARG A 47 -2.06 -1.66 -0.74
N PHE A 48 -1.41 -1.17 -1.79
CA PHE A 48 -0.96 -2.00 -2.91
C PHE A 48 0.51 -1.80 -3.27
N ASP A 49 0.87 -0.64 -3.83
CA ASP A 49 2.21 -0.40 -4.40
C ASP A 49 3.32 -0.49 -3.36
N ILE A 50 3.15 0.16 -2.21
CA ILE A 50 4.15 0.16 -1.13
C ILE A 50 4.38 -1.25 -0.57
N PRO A 51 3.33 -2.03 -0.22
CA PRO A 51 3.50 -3.43 0.16
C PRO A 51 4.17 -4.30 -0.89
N VAL A 52 3.80 -4.17 -2.17
CA VAL A 52 4.41 -4.93 -3.27
C VAL A 52 5.90 -4.58 -3.40
N LEU A 53 6.24 -3.29 -3.41
CA LEU A 53 7.62 -2.82 -3.52
C LEU A 53 8.48 -3.32 -2.36
N ALA A 54 7.99 -3.22 -1.12
CA ALA A 54 8.71 -3.70 0.06
C ALA A 54 9.00 -5.22 -0.01
N GLU A 55 8.06 -6.01 -0.52
CA GLU A 55 8.23 -7.44 -0.69
C GLU A 55 9.21 -7.81 -1.79
N GLU A 56 9.19 -7.10 -2.91
CA GLU A 56 10.12 -7.33 -4.00
C GLU A 56 11.56 -6.96 -3.61
N PHE A 57 11.76 -5.91 -2.81
CA PHE A 57 13.07 -5.65 -2.19
C PHE A 57 13.53 -6.78 -1.27
N LEU A 58 12.64 -7.28 -0.41
CA LEU A 58 12.93 -8.43 0.46
C LEU A 58 13.27 -9.70 -0.32
N ARG A 59 12.60 -9.95 -1.46
CA ARG A 59 12.88 -11.07 -2.36
C ARG A 59 14.20 -10.90 -3.10
N ALA A 60 14.54 -9.67 -3.49
CA ALA A 60 15.82 -9.34 -4.10
C ALA A 60 17.00 -9.39 -3.12
N GLY A 61 16.74 -9.43 -1.81
CA GLY A 61 17.76 -9.39 -0.76
C GLY A 61 18.37 -7.99 -0.58
N VAL A 62 17.63 -6.95 -0.98
CA VAL A 62 18.00 -5.55 -0.76
C VAL A 62 17.35 -5.09 0.52
N ASP A 63 18.17 -4.67 1.48
CA ASP A 63 17.69 -4.15 2.76
C ASP A 63 17.36 -2.66 2.60
N ILE A 64 16.07 -2.33 2.58
CA ILE A 64 15.56 -0.97 2.53
C ILE A 64 14.72 -0.71 3.77
N ASP A 65 15.12 0.31 4.53
CA ASP A 65 14.40 0.71 5.73
C ASP A 65 13.19 1.58 5.36
N MET A 66 12.09 0.91 5.03
CA MET A 66 10.82 1.57 4.74
C MET A 66 10.24 2.32 5.94
N SER A 67 10.69 2.07 7.18
CA SER A 67 10.16 2.73 8.37
C SER A 67 10.62 4.18 8.52
N LYS A 68 11.67 4.58 7.81
CA LYS A 68 12.21 5.95 7.78
C LYS A 68 11.49 6.86 6.78
N ARG A 69 10.52 6.31 6.04
CA ARG A 69 9.84 6.98 4.94
C ARG A 69 8.40 7.26 5.33
N LYS A 70 7.91 8.39 4.87
CA LYS A 70 6.50 8.73 4.98
C LYS A 70 5.78 8.29 3.72
N PHE A 71 4.54 7.82 3.89
CA PHE A 71 3.72 7.34 2.79
C PHE A 71 2.45 8.19 2.66
N ILE A 72 2.26 8.80 1.50
CA ILE A 72 1.15 9.72 1.24
C ILE A 72 0.20 9.05 0.26
N ASP A 73 -1.03 8.78 0.72
CA ASP A 73 -2.08 8.19 -0.12
C ASP A 73 -3.09 9.25 -0.56
N VAL A 74 -2.97 9.68 -1.80
CA VAL A 74 -3.80 10.74 -2.41
C VAL A 74 -5.27 10.33 -2.48
N GLN A 75 -5.56 9.03 -2.60
CA GLN A 75 -6.93 8.52 -2.60
C GLN A 75 -7.57 8.67 -1.21
N VAL A 76 -6.82 8.42 -0.14
CA VAL A 76 -7.33 8.56 1.22
C VAL A 76 -7.65 10.02 1.54
N ILE A 77 -6.78 10.95 1.13
CA ILE A 77 -7.05 12.40 1.24
C ILE A 77 -8.36 12.73 0.53
N PHE A 78 -8.50 12.30 -0.74
CA PHE A 78 -9.72 12.51 -1.50
C PHE A 78 -10.97 11.97 -0.79
N HIS A 79 -10.94 10.73 -0.30
CA HIS A 79 -12.08 10.13 0.38
C HIS A 79 -12.43 10.79 1.72
N LYS A 80 -11.43 11.33 2.45
CA LYS A 80 -11.67 12.08 3.69
C LYS A 80 -12.29 13.44 3.40
N MET A 81 -11.85 14.12 2.34
CA MET A 81 -12.36 15.45 1.95
C MET A 81 -13.72 15.40 1.24
N GLU A 82 -13.99 14.34 0.48
CA GLU A 82 -15.15 14.22 -0.40
C GLU A 82 -16.15 13.14 0.06
N GLN A 83 -16.43 13.03 1.36
CA GLN A 83 -17.41 12.07 1.88
C GLN A 83 -18.79 12.25 1.19
N ARG A 84 -19.29 11.16 0.59
CA ARG A 84 -20.26 11.16 -0.53
C ARG A 84 -21.73 11.03 -0.11
N THR A 85 -22.60 11.89 -0.67
CA THR A 85 -24.04 11.61 -0.88
C THR A 85 -24.33 11.47 -2.39
N LEU A 86 -25.40 10.75 -2.76
CA LEU A 86 -25.80 10.45 -4.15
C LEU A 86 -26.03 11.71 -5.03
N SER A 87 -26.37 12.85 -4.42
CA SER A 87 -26.59 14.14 -5.10
C SER A 87 -25.29 14.86 -5.52
N ALA A 88 -24.17 14.65 -4.80
CA ALA A 88 -22.85 15.16 -5.20
C ALA A 88 -22.26 14.33 -6.36
N ALA A 89 -22.57 13.04 -6.37
CA ALA A 89 -22.27 12.11 -7.46
C ALA A 89 -22.89 12.56 -8.80
N TYR A 90 -24.15 12.99 -8.86
CA TYR A 90 -24.83 13.34 -10.12
C TYR A 90 -24.25 14.58 -10.84
N LYS A 91 -23.70 15.55 -10.09
CA LYS A 91 -23.02 16.74 -10.65
C LYS A 91 -21.58 16.42 -11.09
N PHE A 92 -20.96 15.38 -10.52
CA PHE A 92 -19.66 14.85 -10.94
C PHE A 92 -19.76 13.90 -12.15
N TYR A 93 -20.81 13.06 -12.22
CA TYR A 93 -20.92 11.95 -13.18
C TYR A 93 -21.41 12.31 -14.59
N CYS A 94 -21.87 13.52 -14.87
CA CYS A 94 -22.45 13.88 -16.17
C CYS A 94 -21.94 15.24 -16.66
N ASN A 95 -20.76 15.38 -17.27
CA ASN A 95 -20.53 14.71 -18.53
C ASN A 95 -19.19 15.17 -19.11
N LYS A 96 -18.13 14.37 -18.98
CA LYS A 96 -17.07 14.16 -20.00
C LYS A 96 -16.02 13.16 -19.51
N SER A 97 -15.52 12.35 -20.45
CA SER A 97 -14.65 11.19 -20.24
C SER A 97 -13.17 11.59 -20.22
N LEU A 98 -12.38 10.89 -19.41
CA LEU A 98 -10.92 10.76 -19.61
C LEU A 98 -10.72 9.62 -20.62
N GLU A 99 -10.08 9.91 -21.75
CA GLU A 99 -9.66 8.91 -22.73
C GLU A 99 -8.32 8.28 -22.29
N ASP A 100 -8.16 6.98 -22.61
CA ASP A 100 -7.10 6.03 -22.25
C ASP A 100 -5.85 6.58 -21.51
N ALA A 101 -5.73 6.19 -20.23
CA ALA A 101 -4.50 6.33 -19.45
C ALA A 101 -4.22 5.02 -18.71
N HIS A 102 -3.35 4.18 -19.26
CA HIS A 102 -2.81 2.99 -18.58
C HIS A 102 -1.30 2.90 -18.80
N THR A 103 -0.60 4.00 -18.51
CA THR A 103 0.86 3.96 -18.36
C THR A 103 1.22 4.44 -16.97
N ALA A 104 2.23 3.80 -16.37
CA ALA A 104 2.68 4.14 -15.03
C ALA A 104 3.09 5.63 -14.91
N GLU A 105 3.62 6.23 -15.99
CA GLU A 105 3.97 7.65 -16.00
C GLU A 105 2.72 8.56 -15.94
N ALA A 106 1.70 8.25 -16.74
CA ALA A 106 0.46 9.03 -16.76
C ALA A 106 -0.22 9.00 -15.39
N ASP A 107 -0.30 7.82 -14.76
CA ASP A 107 -0.89 7.66 -13.43
C ASP A 107 -0.08 8.40 -12.35
N THR A 108 1.25 8.36 -12.45
CA THR A 108 2.15 9.10 -11.53
C THR A 108 1.94 10.61 -11.65
N ARG A 109 1.87 11.14 -12.89
CA ARG A 109 1.65 12.56 -13.15
C ARG A 109 0.27 13.02 -12.68
N ALA A 110 -0.77 12.24 -12.99
CA ALA A 110 -2.13 12.51 -12.52
C ALA A 110 -2.19 12.53 -10.99
N THR A 111 -1.56 11.56 -10.32
CA THR A 111 -1.51 11.52 -8.86
C THR A 111 -0.84 12.75 -8.26
N TYR A 112 0.28 13.21 -8.84
CA TYR A 112 0.96 14.44 -8.44
C TYR A 112 0.08 15.68 -8.61
N GLU A 113 -0.57 15.83 -9.78
CA GLU A 113 -1.46 16.95 -10.07
C GLU A 113 -2.68 16.98 -9.13
N VAL A 114 -3.25 15.82 -8.83
CA VAL A 114 -4.35 15.69 -7.86
C VAL A 114 -3.91 16.11 -6.47
N LEU A 115 -2.76 15.64 -5.97
CA LEU A 115 -2.25 16.03 -4.65
C LEU A 115 -2.03 17.55 -4.57
N LYS A 116 -1.45 18.14 -5.62
CA LYS A 116 -1.26 19.60 -5.70
C LYS A 116 -2.60 20.33 -5.66
N ALA A 117 -3.58 19.88 -6.45
CA ALA A 117 -4.91 20.48 -6.47
C ALA A 117 -5.65 20.32 -5.13
N GLN A 118 -5.44 19.21 -4.40
CA GLN A 118 -5.98 19.03 -3.05
C GLN A 118 -5.37 20.05 -2.07
N LEU A 119 -4.05 20.24 -2.10
CA LEU A 119 -3.36 21.23 -1.27
C LEU A 119 -3.80 22.66 -1.58
N ASP A 120 -4.03 23.00 -2.85
CA ASP A 120 -4.52 24.32 -3.26
C ASP A 120 -6.00 24.53 -2.87
N ARG A 121 -6.80 23.45 -2.85
CA ARG A 121 -8.26 23.52 -2.61
C ARG A 121 -8.63 23.56 -1.13
N TYR A 122 -7.94 22.82 -0.28
CA TYR A 122 -8.32 22.62 1.12
C TYR A 122 -7.31 23.29 2.06
N PRO A 123 -7.60 24.48 2.61
CA PRO A 123 -6.69 25.20 3.49
C PRO A 123 -6.29 24.46 4.77
N GLU A 124 -7.08 23.48 5.19
CA GLU A 124 -6.83 22.60 6.33
C GLU A 124 -5.78 21.52 6.04
N LEU A 125 -5.49 21.23 4.77
CA LEU A 125 -4.40 20.33 4.40
C LEU A 125 -3.08 21.08 4.47
N GLN A 126 -2.24 20.72 5.43
CA GLN A 126 -0.90 21.27 5.53
C GLN A 126 -0.01 20.64 4.48
N ASN A 127 0.74 21.47 3.75
CA ASN A 127 1.80 21.00 2.84
C ASN A 127 3.06 20.60 3.63
N ASP A 128 2.88 19.62 4.51
CA ASP A 128 3.92 19.02 5.34
C ASP A 128 3.82 17.49 5.24
N MET A 129 4.95 16.83 5.02
CA MET A 129 4.97 15.40 4.75
C MET A 129 4.57 14.56 5.96
N ALA A 130 4.87 15.01 7.19
CA ALA A 130 4.48 14.31 8.41
C ALA A 130 2.97 14.39 8.61
N PHE A 131 2.41 15.58 8.44
CA PHE A 131 0.97 15.79 8.46
C PHE A 131 0.27 14.95 7.38
N LEU A 132 0.72 15.05 6.12
CA LEU A 132 0.08 14.34 5.00
C LEU A 132 0.15 12.83 5.16
N ALA A 133 1.25 12.28 5.67
CA ALA A 133 1.37 10.84 5.88
C ALA A 133 0.46 10.33 7.00
N GLU A 134 0.32 11.08 8.10
CA GLU A 134 -0.63 10.73 9.15
C GLU A 134 -2.08 10.90 8.67
N TYR A 135 -2.37 12.01 8.00
CA TYR A 135 -3.69 12.36 7.51
C TYR A 135 -4.16 11.41 6.40
N SER A 136 -3.27 10.97 5.51
CA SER A 136 -3.59 10.01 4.46
C SER A 136 -3.47 8.55 4.89
N ASN A 137 -3.25 8.30 6.17
CA ASN A 137 -3.28 6.95 6.70
C ASN A 137 -4.73 6.44 6.81
N PHE A 138 -4.99 5.28 6.21
CA PHE A 138 -6.32 4.64 6.22
C PHE A 138 -6.56 3.85 7.52
N THR A 139 -5.51 3.32 8.14
CA THR A 139 -5.57 2.51 9.36
C THR A 139 -4.20 2.50 10.02
N ARG A 140 -4.14 2.39 11.35
CA ARG A 140 -2.87 2.27 12.08
C ARG A 140 -2.27 0.87 11.86
N ASN A 141 -1.80 0.59 10.66
CA ASN A 141 -1.32 -0.72 10.24
C ASN A 141 -0.06 -1.11 11.00
N VAL A 142 -0.06 -2.33 11.54
CA VAL A 142 1.11 -2.97 12.16
C VAL A 142 2.00 -3.60 11.09
N ASP A 143 1.43 -4.02 9.96
CA ASP A 143 2.14 -4.61 8.82
C ASP A 143 1.69 -4.01 7.49
N PHE A 144 2.55 -4.09 6.47
CA PHE A 144 2.27 -3.53 5.15
C PHE A 144 1.05 -4.15 4.46
N ALA A 145 0.72 -5.43 4.73
CA ALA A 145 -0.47 -6.04 4.14
C ALA A 145 -1.78 -5.60 4.81
N GLY A 146 -1.71 -4.77 5.86
CA GLY A 146 -2.89 -4.30 6.63
C GLY A 146 -3.65 -5.44 7.32
N ARG A 147 -2.99 -6.56 7.58
CA ARG A 147 -3.58 -7.77 8.19
C ARG A 147 -3.64 -7.67 9.70
N MET A 148 -2.75 -6.89 10.29
CA MET A 148 -2.69 -6.51 11.69
C MET A 148 -2.74 -4.98 11.76
N VAL A 149 -3.57 -4.47 12.66
CA VAL A 149 -3.76 -3.03 12.90
C VAL A 149 -3.71 -2.75 14.40
N TYR A 150 -3.39 -1.53 14.79
CA TYR A 150 -3.59 -1.06 16.14
C TYR A 150 -5.05 -0.68 16.31
N ASP A 151 -5.68 -1.18 17.38
CA ASP A 151 -6.97 -0.66 17.84
C ASP A 151 -6.81 0.73 18.52
N ASP A 152 -7.91 1.28 19.01
CA ASP A 152 -7.93 2.60 19.67
C ASP A 152 -7.08 2.64 20.95
N ASN A 153 -6.85 1.47 21.59
CA ASN A 153 -6.00 1.33 22.77
C ASN A 153 -4.52 1.07 22.42
N GLY A 154 -4.17 1.04 21.12
CA GLY A 154 -2.83 0.71 20.67
C GLY A 154 -2.48 -0.77 20.75
N VAL A 155 -3.47 -1.67 20.82
CA VAL A 155 -3.28 -3.12 20.83
C VAL A 155 -3.25 -3.65 19.40
N GLU A 156 -2.27 -4.51 19.08
CA GLU A 156 -2.20 -5.19 17.79
C GLU A 156 -3.34 -6.20 17.67
N VAL A 157 -4.29 -5.95 16.77
CA VAL A 157 -5.45 -6.80 16.47
C VAL A 157 -5.45 -7.26 15.02
N PHE A 158 -6.11 -8.38 14.73
CA PHE A 158 -6.33 -8.81 13.35
C PHE A 158 -7.32 -7.91 12.62
N ASN A 159 -7.08 -7.62 11.34
CA ASN A 159 -7.97 -6.83 10.50
C ASN A 159 -8.74 -7.66 9.46
N PHE A 160 -8.63 -8.98 9.51
CA PHE A 160 -9.23 -9.90 8.53
C PHE A 160 -9.64 -11.24 9.16
N GLY A 161 -10.43 -12.00 8.41
CA GLY A 161 -10.78 -13.37 8.74
C GLY A 161 -11.62 -13.52 10.02
N LYS A 162 -11.72 -14.78 10.50
CA LYS A 162 -12.51 -15.17 11.67
C LYS A 162 -12.17 -14.39 12.95
N TYR A 163 -10.90 -14.02 13.14
CA TYR A 163 -10.44 -13.33 14.34
C TYR A 163 -10.30 -11.81 14.17
N LYS A 164 -10.92 -11.21 13.14
CA LYS A 164 -10.93 -9.76 12.95
C LYS A 164 -11.37 -9.02 14.24
N GLY A 165 -10.60 -8.02 14.64
CA GLY A 165 -10.79 -7.23 15.85
C GLY A 165 -10.20 -7.85 17.12
N MET A 166 -9.70 -9.08 17.08
CA MET A 166 -9.15 -9.75 18.27
C MET A 166 -7.63 -9.51 18.42
N PRO A 167 -7.11 -9.42 19.67
CA PRO A 167 -5.68 -9.26 19.92
C PRO A 167 -4.84 -10.39 19.32
N VAL A 168 -3.82 -10.01 18.56
CA VAL A 168 -2.91 -10.94 17.87
C VAL A 168 -2.25 -11.90 18.87
N ALA A 169 -1.78 -11.36 20.00
CA ALA A 169 -1.13 -12.14 21.05
C ALA A 169 -2.05 -13.21 21.67
N GLU A 170 -3.35 -12.94 21.81
CA GLU A 170 -4.31 -13.88 22.40
C GLU A 170 -4.66 -15.00 21.42
N VAL A 171 -4.92 -14.64 20.17
CA VAL A 171 -5.25 -15.60 19.12
C VAL A 171 -4.08 -16.55 18.86
N LEU A 172 -2.83 -16.06 18.85
CA LEU A 172 -1.64 -16.91 18.68
C LEU A 172 -1.43 -17.89 19.85
N LYS A 173 -1.86 -17.53 21.06
CA LYS A 173 -1.87 -18.45 22.22
C LYS A 173 -2.99 -19.48 22.12
N LYS A 174 -4.18 -19.05 21.71
CA LYS A 174 -5.41 -19.88 21.67
C LYS A 174 -5.44 -20.82 20.48
N ASP A 175 -4.94 -20.38 19.33
CA ASP A 175 -4.98 -21.09 18.07
C ASP A 175 -3.65 -20.88 17.31
N PRO A 176 -2.55 -21.53 17.75
CA PRO A 176 -1.25 -21.42 17.09
C PRO A 176 -1.29 -21.86 15.61
N GLY A 177 -2.24 -22.74 15.27
CA GLY A 177 -2.45 -23.29 13.93
C GLY A 177 -3.13 -22.31 12.96
N TYR A 178 -3.92 -21.35 13.47
CA TYR A 178 -4.54 -20.29 12.67
C TYR A 178 -3.52 -19.54 11.82
N TYR A 179 -2.31 -19.40 12.36
CA TYR A 179 -1.19 -18.86 11.62
C TYR A 179 -0.69 -19.88 10.57
N GLY A 180 -0.23 -21.07 10.98
CA GLY A 180 0.51 -22.02 10.14
C GLY A 180 -0.05 -22.31 8.74
N GLY A 181 -1.37 -22.40 8.58
CA GLY A 181 -2.02 -22.68 7.29
C GLY A 181 -2.05 -21.50 6.30
N TYR A 182 -2.00 -20.25 6.77
CA TYR A 182 -2.19 -19.04 5.95
C TYR A 182 -0.87 -18.38 5.49
N TRP A 183 0.28 -18.80 6.03
CA TRP A 183 1.61 -18.23 5.76
C TRP A 183 2.27 -18.66 4.46
N GLY A 184 1.71 -19.64 3.76
CA GLY A 184 2.15 -19.96 2.39
C GLY A 184 1.85 -18.84 1.39
N ALA A 185 0.78 -18.08 1.64
CA ALA A 185 0.22 -17.08 0.71
C ALA A 185 0.29 -15.62 1.21
N THR A 186 0.89 -15.37 2.38
CA THR A 186 0.99 -14.02 2.98
C THR A 186 2.37 -13.41 2.74
N LEU A 187 2.43 -12.08 2.65
CA LEU A 187 3.66 -11.31 2.50
C LEU A 187 4.72 -11.67 3.56
N ARG A 188 5.97 -11.78 3.11
CA ARG A 188 7.11 -12.28 3.90
C ARG A 188 7.47 -11.32 5.04
N SER A 189 7.25 -10.01 4.85
CA SER A 189 7.39 -8.96 5.85
C SER A 189 6.45 -9.17 7.03
N THR A 190 5.16 -9.37 6.78
CA THR A 190 4.15 -9.66 7.81
C THR A 190 4.55 -10.92 8.61
N ARG A 191 5.12 -11.92 7.94
CA ARG A 191 5.58 -13.17 8.57
C ARG A 191 6.76 -12.95 9.49
N ARG A 192 7.79 -12.24 8.99
CA ARG A 192 9.00 -11.92 9.76
C ARG A 192 8.66 -11.08 10.99
N ARG A 193 7.80 -10.07 10.85
CA ARG A 193 7.43 -9.18 11.96
C ARG A 193 6.69 -9.95 13.06
N CYS A 194 5.73 -10.81 12.69
CA CYS A 194 5.01 -11.60 13.67
C CYS A 194 5.86 -12.70 14.32
N LEU A 195 6.68 -13.42 13.54
CA LEU A 195 7.61 -14.43 14.10
C LEU A 195 8.58 -13.81 15.10
N ARG A 196 9.17 -12.65 14.78
CA ARG A 196 10.09 -11.94 15.68
C ARG A 196 9.42 -11.46 16.97
N ARG A 197 8.19 -10.93 16.90
CA ARG A 197 7.51 -10.35 18.07
C ARG A 197 6.80 -11.37 18.95
N TYR A 198 6.21 -12.41 18.36
CA TYR A 198 5.23 -13.25 19.06
C TYR A 198 5.58 -14.73 19.14
N VAL A 199 6.48 -15.23 18.29
CA VAL A 199 6.76 -16.68 18.20
C VAL A 199 8.17 -17.04 18.66
N CYS A 200 9.17 -16.18 18.41
CA CYS A 200 10.55 -16.38 18.87
C CYS A 200 10.86 -15.81 20.26
N VAL A 201 9.86 -15.29 20.98
CA VAL A 201 9.98 -14.94 22.41
C VAL A 201 9.48 -16.13 23.23
N LYS A 202 10.25 -17.21 23.23
CA LYS A 202 10.23 -18.30 24.21
C LYS A 202 11.66 -18.75 24.45
#